data_AF-J9GN96-F1
#
_entry.id   AF-J9GN96-F1
#
_cell.length_a   1.000
_cell.length_b   1.000
_cell.length_c   1.000
_cell.angle_alpha   90.00
_cell.angle_beta   90.00
_cell.angle_gamma   90.00
#
_symmetry.space_group_name_H-M   'P 1'
#
loop_
_entity.id
_entity.type
_entity.pdbx_description
1 polymer ?
#
loop_
_entity_poly.entity_id
_entity_poly.type
_entity_poly.pdbx_seq_one_letter_code
_entity_poly.pdbx_strand_id
1 'polypeptide(L)'
;MDGEVYFRENSIMRHLDLNEKAKERVAGMVELRGIVNELIEYQLEDYPDEMISRKQEELNTAYDAFTAKHGLINHRANAQAFAEDSSYYLLCSLENVDEDGKLKSKADMFTKRTIKPERRVTSVDTPSEALAISIGERGKVDLPFMAELLGTPGEYDVIEEELQGVIFKDPMGPDAPEAGWQSADEYLSGDVRSKLRIAEMAAKENPSYHINVEALQKAQPKDLDASEIDVRLGATWIDPDYIQKFMEETFETPYYLRRTIEVKFSEMTAEWRINGKSAPSYNDVAAYTTYGTDRANAYRILEETLNLKDIRIYDTIEDPDGKQKRVLNKKETTLAQQKQQAIKNAFRDWIWKDPRRREALVTKYNELFNSTRPREYDGSHIRFGGMNPDITLREHQRNAIAHVLYGGNTLLAHEVGAGKTFEMAASAMESKRLGLCRKSMFVVPNHLTLQWANEFLHLYPSAKLLVATKKDFETANRKKFCARIATGDYDAVIIGHSQFERIPLSAERQERQLREQIDEIEGAIAELKWQRGENFTIKQMEKTRKSLEARLDKLLATDKKDDVINFEQLGVDRCL
;
A
#
# COMPACT_ATOMS: atom_id res chain seq x y z
N MET A 1 7.71 16.51 48.17
CA MET A 1 7.83 16.65 49.63
C MET A 1 6.72 17.48 50.26
N ASP A 2 5.73 18.03 49.53
CA ASP A 2 4.58 18.74 50.13
C ASP A 2 3.20 18.24 49.66
N GLY A 3 3.09 17.01 49.12
CA GLY A 3 1.83 16.50 48.52
C GLY A 3 1.40 17.18 47.22
N GLU A 4 2.14 18.18 46.77
CA GLU A 4 1.90 18.90 45.52
C GLU A 4 2.31 18.09 44.27
N VAL A 5 1.50 18.20 43.22
CA VAL A 5 1.65 17.47 41.97
C VAL A 5 2.30 18.37 40.93
N TYR A 6 3.34 17.84 40.28
CA TYR A 6 4.05 18.53 39.21
C TYR A 6 4.03 17.68 37.94
N PHE A 7 3.82 18.33 36.80
CA PHE A 7 3.98 17.73 35.48
C PHE A 7 5.37 18.09 34.94
N ARG A 8 6.15 17.07 34.57
CA ARG A 8 7.48 17.29 33.98
C ARG A 8 7.35 17.54 32.49
N GLU A 9 7.72 18.74 32.06
CA GLU A 9 7.84 19.11 30.66
C GLU A 9 9.32 19.26 30.31
N ASN A 10 9.89 18.23 29.66
CA ASN A 10 11.33 18.15 29.39
C ASN A 10 12.16 18.27 30.70
N SER A 11 12.80 19.41 30.90
CA SER A 11 13.63 19.72 32.08
C SER A 11 12.92 20.65 33.08
N ILE A 12 11.66 21.01 32.85
CA ILE A 12 10.91 21.96 33.68
C ILE A 12 9.80 21.22 34.43
N MET A 13 9.66 21.50 35.73
CA MET A 13 8.55 21.01 36.56
C MET A 13 7.46 22.08 36.61
N ARG A 14 6.31 21.80 36.00
CA ARG A 14 5.13 22.68 36.03
C ARG A 14 4.21 22.24 37.16
N HIS A 15 3.94 23.13 38.11
CA HIS A 15 2.94 22.88 39.16
C HIS A 15 1.55 22.75 38.54
N LEU A 16 0.78 21.74 38.98
CA LEU A 16 -0.59 21.53 38.54
C LEU A 16 -1.56 22.00 39.62
N ASP A 17 -2.41 22.98 39.29
CA ASP A 17 -3.49 23.43 40.17
C ASP A 17 -4.67 22.43 40.12
N LEU A 18 -4.60 21.44 41.00
CA LEU A 18 -5.56 20.35 41.12
C LEU A 18 -6.29 20.45 42.47
N ASN A 19 -7.58 20.15 42.49
CA ASN A 19 -8.29 19.96 43.76
C ASN A 19 -7.79 18.69 44.48
N GLU A 20 -8.04 18.60 45.78
CA GLU A 20 -7.56 17.49 46.61
C GLU A 20 -7.95 16.11 46.06
N LYS A 21 -9.19 15.93 45.57
CA LYS A 21 -9.62 14.67 44.96
C LYS A 21 -8.84 14.32 43.70
N ALA A 22 -8.48 15.30 42.88
CA ALA A 22 -7.68 15.11 41.69
C ALA A 22 -6.21 14.83 42.04
N LYS A 23 -5.65 15.50 43.06
CA LYS A 23 -4.31 15.21 43.57
C LYS A 23 -4.20 13.75 44.04
N GLU A 24 -5.18 13.27 44.82
CA GLU A 24 -5.21 11.87 45.27
C GLU A 24 -5.27 10.87 44.10
N ARG A 25 -6.12 11.13 43.09
CA ARG A 25 -6.21 10.30 41.88
C ARG A 25 -4.88 10.24 41.15
N VAL A 26 -4.24 11.40 40.94
CA VAL A 26 -2.94 11.47 40.25
C VAL A 26 -1.87 10.75 41.05
N ALA A 27 -1.80 10.95 42.36
CA ALA A 27 -0.82 10.28 43.22
C ALA A 27 -0.94 8.74 43.13
N GLY A 28 -2.17 8.21 43.23
CA GLY A 28 -2.40 6.76 43.09
C GLY A 28 -2.06 6.22 41.71
N MET A 29 -2.34 6.96 40.63
CA MET A 29 -1.94 6.56 39.28
C MET A 29 -0.42 6.65 39.04
N VAL A 30 0.27 7.61 39.68
CA VAL A 30 1.73 7.69 39.65
C VAL A 30 2.37 6.49 40.35
N GLU A 31 1.81 6.07 41.49
CA GLU A 31 2.23 4.88 42.22
C GLU A 31 2.04 3.62 41.36
N LEU A 32 0.84 3.40 40.82
CA LEU A 32 0.56 2.28 39.92
C LEU A 32 1.51 2.26 38.72
N ARG A 33 1.77 3.42 38.10
CA ARG A 33 2.72 3.52 36.99
C ARG A 33 4.13 3.07 37.38
N GLY A 34 4.60 3.44 38.57
CA GLY A 34 5.91 3.02 39.07
C GLY A 34 6.00 1.50 39.18
N ILE A 35 5.01 0.89 39.84
CA ILE A 35 4.95 -0.57 40.04
C ILE A 35 4.87 -1.30 38.70
N VAL A 36 4.01 -0.83 37.78
CA VAL A 36 3.85 -1.43 36.44
C VAL A 36 5.14 -1.35 35.64
N ASN A 37 5.84 -0.21 35.64
CA ASN A 37 7.10 -0.08 34.92
C ASN A 37 8.19 -0.99 35.47
N GLU A 38 8.32 -1.11 36.80
CA GLU A 38 9.27 -2.04 37.42
C GLU A 38 8.90 -3.50 37.10
N LEU A 39 7.62 -3.85 37.10
CA LEU A 39 7.16 -5.19 36.71
C LEU A 39 7.46 -5.50 35.24
N ILE A 40 7.30 -4.52 34.35
CA ILE A 40 7.68 -4.63 32.93
C ILE A 40 9.20 -4.87 32.80
N GLU A 41 10.01 -4.09 33.51
CA GLU A 41 11.47 -4.23 33.51
C GLU A 41 11.91 -5.61 34.02
N TYR A 42 11.31 -6.10 35.11
CA TYR A 42 11.62 -7.44 35.65
C TYR A 42 11.34 -8.55 34.62
N GLN A 43 10.25 -8.42 33.85
CA GLN A 43 9.91 -9.40 32.83
C GLN A 43 10.80 -9.29 31.58
N LEU A 44 11.18 -8.07 31.17
CA LEU A 44 12.07 -7.81 30.04
C LEU A 44 13.49 -8.36 30.30
N GLU A 45 14.01 -8.15 31.51
CA GLU A 45 15.35 -8.59 31.92
C GLU A 45 15.38 -10.04 32.44
N ASP A 46 14.30 -10.80 32.21
CA ASP A 46 14.18 -12.23 32.54
C ASP A 46 14.46 -12.56 34.03
N TYR A 47 13.97 -11.74 34.96
CA TYR A 47 14.13 -11.96 36.39
C TYR A 47 13.46 -13.28 36.85
N PRO A 48 13.87 -13.86 38.00
CA PRO A 48 13.25 -15.07 38.55
C PRO A 48 11.75 -14.91 38.84
N ASP A 49 10.97 -15.97 38.63
CA ASP A 49 9.51 -15.94 38.78
C ASP A 49 9.04 -15.51 40.17
N GLU A 50 9.77 -15.85 41.24
CA GLU A 50 9.45 -15.44 42.60
C GLU A 50 9.44 -13.91 42.77
N MET A 51 10.39 -13.21 42.13
CA MET A 51 10.47 -11.74 42.17
C MET A 51 9.34 -11.11 41.39
N ILE A 52 8.98 -11.70 40.24
CA ILE A 52 7.85 -11.26 39.42
C ILE A 52 6.54 -11.45 40.19
N SER A 53 6.31 -12.61 40.80
CA SER A 53 5.09 -12.87 41.58
C SER A 53 4.93 -11.92 42.77
N ARG A 54 6.01 -11.58 43.48
CA ARG A 54 5.96 -10.56 44.55
C ARG A 54 5.54 -9.20 44.01
N LYS A 55 6.09 -8.81 42.86
CA LYS A 55 5.77 -7.52 42.23
C LYS A 55 4.34 -7.48 41.69
N GLN A 56 3.82 -8.62 41.23
CA GLN A 56 2.42 -8.77 40.86
C GLN A 56 1.47 -8.64 42.05
N GLU A 57 1.84 -9.17 43.22
CA GLU A 57 1.07 -9.01 44.46
C GLU A 57 1.05 -7.55 44.95
N GLU A 58 2.19 -6.87 44.85
CA GLU A 58 2.31 -5.43 45.09
C GLU A 58 1.37 -4.63 44.16
N LEU A 59 1.38 -4.94 42.86
CA LEU A 59 0.48 -4.33 41.89
C LEU A 59 -1.00 -4.59 42.20
N ASN A 60 -1.36 -5.83 42.56
CA ASN A 60 -2.73 -6.18 42.94
C ASN A 60 -3.21 -5.34 44.12
N THR A 61 -2.38 -5.25 45.17
CA THR A 61 -2.71 -4.53 46.40
C THR A 61 -2.90 -3.04 46.13
N ALA A 62 -1.98 -2.42 45.39
CA ALA A 62 -2.07 -1.01 45.02
C ALA A 62 -3.29 -0.72 44.13
N TYR A 63 -3.59 -1.60 43.17
CA TYR A 63 -4.75 -1.45 42.27
C TYR A 63 -6.08 -1.57 43.02
N ASP A 64 -6.22 -2.56 43.90
CA ASP A 64 -7.45 -2.75 44.67
C ASP A 64 -7.68 -1.58 45.64
N ALA A 65 -6.62 -1.06 46.26
CA ALA A 65 -6.68 0.15 47.07
C ALA A 65 -7.11 1.38 46.25
N PHE A 66 -6.52 1.57 45.06
CA PHE A 66 -6.88 2.66 44.16
C PHE A 66 -8.34 2.59 43.72
N THR A 67 -8.77 1.43 43.22
CA THR A 67 -10.12 1.26 42.67
C THR A 67 -11.21 1.35 43.73
N ALA A 68 -10.95 0.86 44.96
CA ALA A 68 -11.87 1.02 46.07
C ALA A 68 -12.14 2.51 46.41
N LYS A 69 -11.13 3.37 46.28
CA LYS A 69 -11.24 4.81 46.62
C LYS A 69 -11.70 5.67 45.44
N HIS A 70 -11.25 5.35 44.23
CA HIS A 70 -11.35 6.23 43.06
C HIS A 70 -12.18 5.64 41.90
N GLY A 71 -12.58 4.38 41.98
CA GLY A 71 -13.20 3.63 40.87
C GLY A 71 -12.18 3.22 39.81
N LEU A 72 -12.67 2.63 38.71
CA LEU A 72 -11.84 2.11 37.61
C LEU A 72 -10.96 3.19 36.99
N ILE A 73 -9.75 2.82 36.57
CA ILE A 73 -8.80 3.70 35.87
C ILE A 73 -9.45 4.28 34.62
N ASN A 74 -10.21 3.49 33.88
CA ASN A 74 -10.93 3.91 32.67
C ASN A 74 -12.11 4.88 32.93
N HIS A 75 -12.50 5.12 34.19
CA HIS A 75 -13.56 6.09 34.48
C HIS A 75 -13.17 7.52 34.08
N ARG A 76 -14.16 8.28 33.59
CA ARG A 76 -14.00 9.66 33.10
C ARG A 76 -13.24 10.59 34.06
N ALA A 77 -13.45 10.46 35.37
CA ALA A 77 -12.78 11.31 36.36
C ALA A 77 -11.27 11.01 36.48
N ASN A 78 -10.87 9.74 36.39
CA ASN A 78 -9.47 9.32 36.37
C ASN A 78 -8.82 9.71 35.03
N ALA A 79 -9.51 9.44 33.92
CA ALA A 79 -9.10 9.86 32.59
C ALA A 79 -8.79 11.36 32.53
N GLN A 80 -9.68 12.21 33.04
CA GLN A 80 -9.49 13.66 33.04
C GLN A 80 -8.31 14.11 33.91
N ALA A 81 -8.03 13.40 35.01
CA ALA A 81 -6.96 13.75 35.93
C ALA A 81 -5.57 13.38 35.40
N PHE A 82 -5.45 12.34 34.56
CA PHE A 82 -4.17 11.78 34.13
C PHE A 82 -3.92 11.80 32.62
N ALA A 83 -4.84 12.36 31.82
CA ALA A 83 -4.78 12.35 30.35
C ALA A 83 -3.50 12.97 29.74
N GLU A 84 -2.82 13.88 30.44
CA GLU A 84 -1.58 14.48 29.91
C GLU A 84 -0.38 13.54 29.99
N ASP A 85 -0.44 12.51 30.84
CA ASP A 85 0.63 11.52 31.00
C ASP A 85 0.60 10.48 29.88
N SER A 86 1.75 10.21 29.25
CA SER A 86 1.86 9.20 28.19
C SER A 86 1.54 7.79 28.69
N SER A 87 1.75 7.53 29.97
CA SER A 87 1.54 6.20 30.58
C SER A 87 0.08 5.93 30.92
N TYR A 88 -0.82 6.91 30.73
CA TYR A 88 -2.24 6.74 31.05
C TYR A 88 -2.86 5.51 30.36
N TYR A 89 -2.56 5.31 29.08
CA TYR A 89 -3.10 4.18 28.30
C TYR A 89 -2.51 2.84 28.74
N LEU A 90 -1.26 2.81 29.20
CA LEU A 90 -0.68 1.63 29.84
C LEU A 90 -1.45 1.28 31.11
N LEU A 91 -1.82 2.26 31.93
CA LEU A 91 -2.65 2.03 33.11
C LEU A 91 -4.07 1.59 32.74
N CYS A 92 -4.66 2.14 31.68
CA CYS A 92 -5.95 1.68 31.17
C CYS A 92 -5.93 0.19 30.78
N SER A 93 -4.82 -0.30 30.23
CA SER A 93 -4.67 -1.72 29.85
C SER A 93 -4.62 -2.70 31.03
N LEU A 94 -4.57 -2.20 32.28
CA LEU A 94 -4.73 -3.03 33.48
C LEU A 94 -6.18 -3.54 33.64
N GLU A 95 -7.14 -2.96 32.92
CA GLU A 95 -8.56 -3.23 33.05
C GLU A 95 -9.13 -3.74 31.73
N ASN A 96 -9.62 -4.98 31.72
CA ASN A 96 -10.40 -5.47 30.60
C ASN A 96 -11.85 -5.00 30.78
N VAL A 97 -12.25 -3.98 30.04
CA VAL A 97 -13.62 -3.42 30.09
C VAL A 97 -14.49 -3.93 28.94
N ASP A 98 -15.79 -4.06 29.17
CA ASP A 98 -16.78 -4.37 28.15
C ASP A 98 -17.22 -3.11 27.35
N GLU A 99 -18.13 -3.30 26.38
CA GLU A 99 -18.67 -2.21 25.55
C GLU A 99 -19.40 -1.12 26.36
N ASP A 100 -19.93 -1.48 27.54
CA ASP A 100 -20.60 -0.56 28.46
C ASP A 100 -19.63 0.13 29.43
N GLY A 101 -18.32 -0.17 29.34
CA GLY A 101 -17.28 0.39 30.21
C GLY A 101 -17.23 -0.24 31.61
N LYS A 102 -17.83 -1.42 31.81
CA LYS A 102 -17.74 -2.17 33.07
C LYS A 102 -16.52 -3.09 33.07
N LEU A 103 -15.92 -3.26 34.24
CA LEU A 103 -14.80 -4.18 34.41
C LEU A 103 -15.25 -5.62 34.23
N LYS A 104 -14.73 -6.29 33.20
CA LYS A 104 -14.89 -7.72 32.96
C LYS A 104 -13.88 -8.53 33.77
N SER A 105 -12.62 -8.10 33.78
CA SER A 105 -11.55 -8.69 34.59
C SER A 105 -10.35 -7.74 34.74
N LYS A 106 -9.47 -8.02 35.70
CA LYS A 106 -8.10 -7.47 35.68
C LYS A 106 -7.34 -8.04 34.48
N ALA A 107 -6.29 -7.32 34.06
CA ALA A 107 -5.38 -7.79 33.04
C ALA A 107 -4.53 -8.98 33.51
N ASP A 108 -3.97 -9.69 32.55
CA ASP A 108 -3.14 -10.87 32.78
C ASP A 108 -1.83 -10.57 33.54
N MET A 109 -1.34 -9.32 33.44
CA MET A 109 -0.11 -8.86 34.10
C MET A 109 -0.16 -9.01 35.63
N PHE A 110 -1.37 -9.05 36.22
CA PHE A 110 -1.56 -9.22 37.66
C PHE A 110 -1.28 -10.65 38.17
N THR A 111 -1.22 -11.65 37.30
CA THR A 111 -1.18 -13.06 37.73
C THR A 111 -0.17 -13.92 36.98
N LYS A 112 0.29 -13.50 35.80
CA LYS A 112 1.23 -14.27 34.98
C LYS A 112 2.18 -13.36 34.20
N ARG A 113 3.28 -13.95 33.72
CA ARG A 113 4.28 -13.27 32.90
C ARG A 113 3.66 -12.95 31.53
N THR A 114 3.56 -11.68 31.20
CA THR A 114 2.96 -11.14 29.98
C THR A 114 3.97 -10.63 28.96
N ILE A 115 5.27 -10.65 29.27
CA ILE A 115 6.33 -10.22 28.35
C ILE A 115 7.33 -11.36 28.18
N LYS A 116 7.60 -11.72 26.93
CA LYS A 116 8.65 -12.68 26.58
C LYS A 116 9.96 -11.93 26.28
N PRO A 117 11.05 -12.20 27.02
CA PRO A 117 12.33 -11.56 26.78
C PRO A 117 12.86 -11.91 25.39
N GLU A 118 13.51 -10.95 24.74
CA GLU A 118 14.16 -11.16 23.46
C GLU A 118 15.43 -11.98 23.68
N ARG A 119 15.54 -13.12 22.99
CA ARG A 119 16.78 -13.91 22.93
C ARG A 119 17.24 -13.96 21.49
N ARG A 120 18.34 -13.27 21.21
CA ARG A 120 19.00 -13.35 19.91
C ARG A 120 19.58 -14.75 19.73
N VAL A 121 19.34 -15.33 18.57
CA VAL A 121 19.97 -16.60 18.21
C VAL A 121 21.39 -16.30 17.77
N THR A 122 22.37 -16.86 18.47
CA THR A 122 23.80 -16.65 18.19
C THR A 122 24.43 -17.81 17.43
N SER A 123 23.75 -18.96 17.36
CA SER A 123 24.21 -20.15 16.64
C SER A 123 23.05 -21.04 16.23
N VAL A 124 23.20 -21.76 15.12
CA VAL A 124 22.26 -22.78 14.60
C VAL A 124 23.02 -23.95 14.02
N ASP A 125 22.32 -25.08 13.86
CA ASP A 125 22.95 -26.32 13.40
C ASP A 125 22.80 -26.53 11.89
N THR A 126 21.84 -25.84 11.23
CA THR A 126 21.53 -26.06 9.81
C THR A 126 21.39 -24.78 8.99
N PRO A 127 21.78 -24.78 7.70
CA PRO A 127 21.55 -23.66 6.77
C PRO A 127 20.08 -23.23 6.67
N SER A 128 19.13 -24.17 6.81
CA SER A 128 17.69 -23.85 6.80
C SER A 128 17.29 -23.00 8.01
N GLU A 129 17.80 -23.31 9.20
CA GLU A 129 17.59 -22.48 10.39
C GLU A 129 18.28 -21.11 10.27
N ALA A 130 19.50 -21.09 9.71
CA ALA A 130 20.23 -19.86 9.45
C ALA A 130 19.46 -18.96 8.47
N LEU A 131 18.87 -19.53 7.42
CA LEU A 131 18.06 -18.81 6.44
C LEU A 131 16.83 -18.18 7.11
N ALA A 132 16.10 -18.97 7.90
CA ALA A 132 14.93 -18.50 8.63
C ALA A 132 15.26 -17.29 9.54
N ILE A 133 16.42 -17.32 10.20
CA ILE A 133 16.91 -16.19 11.01
C ILE A 133 17.38 -15.04 10.12
N SER A 134 18.04 -15.29 9.00
CA SER A 134 18.46 -14.25 8.05
C SER A 134 17.27 -13.49 7.48
N ILE A 135 16.21 -14.17 7.03
CA ILE A 135 14.99 -13.49 6.59
C ILE A 135 14.35 -12.74 7.78
N GLY A 136 14.28 -13.39 8.94
CA GLY A 136 13.67 -12.83 10.15
C GLY A 136 14.41 -11.64 10.78
N GLU A 137 15.73 -11.50 10.57
CA GLU A 137 16.58 -10.45 11.16
C GLU A 137 17.15 -9.45 10.14
N ARG A 138 17.35 -9.87 8.89
CA ARG A 138 17.94 -9.05 7.82
C ARG A 138 16.97 -8.77 6.67
N GLY A 139 15.84 -9.47 6.60
CA GLY A 139 14.84 -9.32 5.54
C GLY A 139 15.32 -9.78 4.16
N LYS A 140 16.39 -10.57 4.09
CA LYS A 140 17.00 -11.05 2.85
C LYS A 140 17.84 -12.30 3.12
N VAL A 141 18.22 -13.01 2.06
CA VAL A 141 19.24 -14.05 2.12
C VAL A 141 20.61 -13.39 2.28
N ASP A 142 21.19 -13.45 3.48
CA ASP A 142 22.48 -12.84 3.82
C ASP A 142 23.46 -13.96 4.15
N LEU A 143 24.15 -14.47 3.12
CA LEU A 143 25.08 -15.59 3.27
C LEU A 143 26.20 -15.33 4.30
N PRO A 144 26.81 -14.12 4.37
CA PRO A 144 27.76 -13.79 5.43
C PRO A 144 27.19 -13.99 6.84
N PHE A 145 26.00 -13.46 7.11
CA PHE A 145 25.35 -13.60 8.41
C PHE A 145 24.96 -15.05 8.71
N MET A 146 24.47 -15.78 7.71
CA MET A 146 24.13 -17.20 7.87
C MET A 146 25.36 -18.05 8.21
N ALA A 147 26.49 -17.78 7.55
CA ALA A 147 27.76 -18.44 7.83
C ALA A 147 28.30 -18.13 9.23
N GLU A 148 28.10 -16.90 9.73
CA GLU A 148 28.41 -16.56 11.13
C GLU A 148 27.58 -17.38 12.12
N LEU A 149 26.27 -17.55 11.88
CA LEU A 149 25.40 -18.37 12.73
C LEU A 149 25.75 -19.86 12.72
N LEU A 150 26.28 -20.37 11.61
CA LEU A 150 26.71 -21.76 11.47
C LEU A 150 28.13 -22.01 12.02
N GLY A 151 28.87 -20.95 12.37
CA GLY A 151 30.26 -21.08 12.79
C GLY A 151 31.23 -21.39 11.65
N THR A 152 30.85 -21.12 10.41
CA THR A 152 31.67 -21.31 9.20
C THR A 152 31.89 -20.01 8.40
N PRO A 153 32.36 -18.89 9.00
CA PRO A 153 32.48 -17.61 8.30
C PRO A 153 33.32 -17.68 7.02
N GLY A 154 32.76 -17.21 5.91
CA GLY A 154 33.42 -17.20 4.60
C GLY A 154 33.27 -18.50 3.80
N GLU A 155 32.62 -19.52 4.37
CA GLU A 155 32.31 -20.77 3.67
C GLU A 155 30.83 -20.78 3.29
N TYR A 156 30.53 -20.46 2.02
CA TYR A 156 29.16 -20.33 1.52
C TYR A 156 28.69 -21.55 0.72
N ASP A 157 29.61 -22.31 0.12
CA ASP A 157 29.29 -23.44 -0.76
C ASP A 157 28.33 -24.45 -0.12
N VAL A 158 28.54 -24.78 1.17
CA VAL A 158 27.67 -25.70 1.92
C VAL A 158 26.25 -25.13 2.09
N ILE A 159 26.14 -23.83 2.33
CA ILE A 159 24.85 -23.14 2.45
C ILE A 159 24.12 -23.17 1.10
N GLU A 160 24.84 -22.90 0.00
CA GLU A 160 24.31 -22.91 -1.35
C GLU A 160 23.83 -24.31 -1.78
N GLU A 161 24.63 -25.35 -1.50
CA GLU A 161 24.30 -26.75 -1.81
C GLU A 161 23.09 -27.24 -1.00
N GLU A 162 23.05 -27.01 0.31
CA GLU A 162 21.95 -27.49 1.15
C GLU A 162 20.64 -26.71 0.92
N LEU A 163 20.72 -25.43 0.53
CA LEU A 163 19.57 -24.59 0.23
C LEU A 163 19.23 -24.52 -1.26
N GLN A 164 19.80 -25.43 -2.05
CA GLN A 164 19.54 -25.52 -3.47
C GLN A 164 18.02 -25.66 -3.74
N GLY A 165 17.45 -24.69 -4.47
CA GLY A 165 16.01 -24.64 -4.77
C GLY A 165 15.15 -23.96 -3.70
N VAL A 166 15.72 -23.65 -2.52
CA VAL A 166 15.12 -22.81 -1.48
C VAL A 166 15.58 -21.36 -1.63
N ILE A 167 16.82 -21.16 -2.09
CA ILE A 167 17.37 -19.86 -2.50
C ILE A 167 17.86 -19.93 -3.95
N PHE A 168 17.87 -18.79 -4.62
CA PHE A 168 18.31 -18.64 -6.00
C PHE A 168 19.20 -17.41 -6.13
N LYS A 169 20.31 -17.55 -6.86
CA LYS A 169 21.13 -16.41 -7.27
C LYS A 169 20.46 -15.73 -8.46
N ASP A 170 20.18 -14.44 -8.35
CA ASP A 170 19.62 -13.63 -9.42
C ASP A 170 20.69 -13.35 -10.49
N PRO A 171 20.52 -13.75 -11.76
CA PRO A 171 21.47 -13.43 -12.83
C PRO A 171 21.63 -11.93 -13.11
N MET A 172 20.68 -11.09 -12.68
CA MET A 172 20.80 -9.63 -12.74
C MET A 172 21.37 -9.01 -11.45
N GLY A 173 21.61 -9.84 -10.43
CA GLY A 173 22.21 -9.41 -9.18
C GLY A 173 23.72 -9.18 -9.29
N PRO A 174 24.37 -8.73 -8.20
CA PRO A 174 25.83 -8.64 -8.16
C PRO A 174 26.49 -10.01 -8.38
N ASP A 175 27.58 -10.04 -9.14
CA ASP A 175 28.32 -11.28 -9.45
C ASP A 175 29.04 -11.90 -8.23
N ALA A 176 29.24 -11.12 -7.16
CA ALA A 176 29.92 -11.58 -5.96
C ALA A 176 29.29 -12.89 -5.43
N PRO A 177 30.09 -13.90 -5.02
CA PRO A 177 29.58 -15.19 -4.54
C PRO A 177 28.50 -15.05 -3.47
N GLU A 178 28.72 -14.17 -2.49
CA GLU A 178 27.90 -13.95 -1.32
C GLU A 178 26.66 -13.07 -1.54
N ALA A 179 26.51 -12.46 -2.73
CA ALA A 179 25.48 -11.46 -3.02
C ALA A 179 24.54 -11.89 -4.15
N GLY A 180 23.40 -11.20 -4.26
CA GLY A 180 22.40 -11.47 -5.30
C GLY A 180 21.50 -12.67 -5.02
N TRP A 181 21.52 -13.22 -3.81
CA TRP A 181 20.67 -14.34 -3.42
C TRP A 181 19.28 -13.88 -2.98
N GLN A 182 18.26 -14.58 -3.45
CA GLN A 182 16.85 -14.36 -3.12
C GLN A 182 16.23 -15.68 -2.65
N SER A 183 15.25 -15.61 -1.75
CA SER A 183 14.45 -16.77 -1.39
C SER A 183 13.58 -17.20 -2.56
N ALA A 184 13.16 -18.47 -2.59
CA ALA A 184 12.32 -19.02 -3.65
C ALA A 184 11.02 -18.23 -3.84
N ASP A 185 10.37 -17.80 -2.75
CA ASP A 185 9.15 -17.00 -2.81
C ASP A 185 9.37 -15.62 -3.46
N GLU A 186 10.55 -15.04 -3.33
CA GLU A 186 10.90 -13.77 -3.97
C GLU A 186 11.30 -13.96 -5.44
N TYR A 187 12.23 -14.89 -5.68
CA TYR A 187 12.79 -15.11 -7.01
C TYR A 187 11.74 -15.65 -8.00
N LEU A 188 10.88 -16.57 -7.56
CA LEU A 188 9.86 -17.23 -8.40
C LEU A 188 8.52 -16.48 -8.43
N SER A 189 8.53 -15.19 -8.09
CA SER A 189 7.37 -14.29 -8.12
C SER A 189 7.65 -13.04 -8.96
N GLY A 190 6.62 -12.23 -9.24
CA GLY A 190 6.72 -11.11 -10.16
C GLY A 190 6.69 -11.58 -11.62
N ASP A 191 7.37 -10.87 -12.53
CA ASP A 191 7.44 -11.20 -13.96
C ASP A 191 8.33 -12.44 -14.21
N VAL A 192 7.75 -13.63 -14.02
CA VAL A 192 8.47 -14.91 -14.12
C VAL A 192 8.79 -15.30 -15.55
N ARG A 193 8.11 -14.73 -16.57
CA ARG A 193 8.44 -14.96 -17.98
C ARG A 193 9.71 -14.21 -18.36
N SER A 194 9.83 -12.94 -17.97
CA SER A 194 11.06 -12.18 -18.20
C SER A 194 12.24 -12.76 -17.43
N LYS A 195 12.03 -13.14 -16.15
CA LYS A 195 13.06 -13.83 -15.36
C LYS A 195 13.51 -15.13 -16.01
N LEU A 196 12.59 -15.94 -16.57
CA LEU A 196 12.95 -17.17 -17.27
C LEU A 196 13.85 -16.90 -18.47
N ARG A 197 13.51 -15.93 -19.32
CA ARG A 197 14.36 -15.55 -20.47
C ARG A 197 15.76 -15.12 -20.04
N ILE A 198 15.86 -14.34 -18.97
CA ILE A 198 17.15 -13.91 -18.40
C ILE A 198 17.93 -15.11 -17.89
N ALA A 199 17.30 -16.01 -17.13
CA ALA A 199 17.93 -17.22 -16.61
C ALA A 199 18.40 -18.15 -17.73
N GLU A 200 17.63 -18.30 -18.82
CA GLU A 200 18.02 -19.10 -19.99
C GLU A 200 19.21 -18.51 -20.73
N MET A 201 19.31 -17.17 -20.81
CA MET A 201 20.49 -16.51 -21.37
C MET A 201 21.70 -16.71 -20.48
N ALA A 202 21.56 -16.51 -19.17
CA ALA A 202 22.63 -16.69 -18.20
C ALA A 202 23.12 -18.15 -18.15
N ALA A 203 22.21 -19.13 -18.24
CA ALA A 203 22.54 -20.55 -18.23
C ALA A 203 23.39 -21.00 -19.44
N LYS A 204 23.33 -20.28 -20.57
CA LYS A 204 24.20 -20.53 -21.74
C LYS A 204 25.65 -20.16 -21.47
N GLU A 205 25.88 -19.15 -20.63
CA GLU A 205 27.22 -18.67 -20.29
C GLU A 205 27.75 -19.35 -19.01
N ASN A 206 26.88 -19.54 -18.02
CA ASN A 206 27.18 -20.18 -16.75
C ASN A 206 26.13 -21.27 -16.40
N PRO A 207 26.51 -22.56 -16.49
CA PRO A 207 25.60 -23.68 -16.19
C PRO A 207 25.01 -23.72 -14.78
N SER A 208 25.54 -22.96 -13.80
CA SER A 208 24.98 -22.91 -12.45
C SER A 208 23.53 -22.38 -12.43
N TYR A 209 23.12 -21.59 -13.43
CA TYR A 209 21.76 -21.05 -13.54
C TYR A 209 20.74 -22.04 -14.14
N HIS A 210 21.11 -23.26 -14.49
CA HIS A 210 20.13 -24.26 -14.96
C HIS A 210 19.02 -24.51 -13.93
N ILE A 211 19.34 -24.47 -12.64
CA ILE A 211 18.34 -24.62 -11.59
C ILE A 211 17.31 -23.49 -11.60
N ASN A 212 17.74 -22.25 -11.87
CA ASN A 212 16.86 -21.10 -12.01
C ASN A 212 15.88 -21.33 -13.18
N VAL A 213 16.38 -21.82 -14.31
CA VAL A 213 15.58 -22.14 -15.50
C VAL A 213 14.52 -23.19 -15.15
N GLU A 214 14.92 -24.31 -14.55
CA GLU A 214 13.99 -25.38 -14.18
C GLU A 214 12.91 -24.92 -13.19
N ALA A 215 13.29 -24.12 -12.19
CA ALA A 215 12.37 -23.59 -11.21
C ALA A 215 11.40 -22.57 -11.82
N LEU A 216 11.90 -21.65 -12.66
CA LEU A 216 11.08 -20.65 -13.34
C LEU A 216 10.15 -21.27 -14.37
N GLN A 217 10.55 -22.36 -15.06
CA GLN A 217 9.67 -23.12 -15.95
C GLN A 217 8.48 -23.71 -15.19
N LYS A 218 8.69 -24.24 -13.98
CA LYS A 218 7.62 -24.75 -13.11
C LYS A 218 6.75 -23.65 -12.50
N ALA A 219 7.33 -22.45 -12.30
CA ALA A 219 6.65 -21.30 -11.73
C ALA A 219 5.81 -20.50 -12.74
N GLN A 220 5.79 -20.88 -14.02
CA GLN A 220 5.01 -20.16 -15.03
C GLN A 220 3.51 -20.22 -14.72
N PRO A 221 2.78 -19.08 -14.83
CA PRO A 221 1.33 -19.10 -14.78
C PRO A 221 0.78 -20.02 -15.87
N LYS A 222 -0.34 -20.68 -15.57
CA LYS A 222 -1.06 -21.45 -16.59
C LYS A 222 -1.46 -20.51 -17.73
N ASP A 223 -1.09 -20.87 -18.95
CA ASP A 223 -1.51 -20.12 -20.14
C ASP A 223 -3.03 -20.02 -20.22
N LEU A 224 -3.51 -18.81 -20.43
CA LEU A 224 -4.91 -18.53 -20.73
C LEU A 224 -5.20 -18.98 -22.15
N ASP A 225 -6.36 -19.60 -22.36
CA ASP A 225 -6.84 -19.95 -23.68
C ASP A 225 -7.63 -18.80 -24.32
N ALA A 226 -7.95 -18.93 -25.62
CA ALA A 226 -8.66 -17.88 -26.36
C ALA A 226 -10.06 -17.55 -25.80
N SER A 227 -10.71 -18.47 -25.09
CA SER A 227 -12.01 -18.25 -24.45
C SER A 227 -11.91 -17.45 -23.15
N GLU A 228 -10.73 -17.46 -22.51
CA GLU A 228 -10.43 -16.71 -21.29
C GLU A 228 -9.93 -15.27 -21.59
N ILE A 229 -9.67 -14.95 -22.85
CA ILE A 229 -9.13 -13.65 -23.28
C ILE A 229 -10.22 -12.81 -23.96
N ASP A 230 -10.59 -11.68 -23.34
CA ASP A 230 -11.46 -10.68 -24.00
C ASP A 230 -10.62 -9.71 -24.84
N VAL A 231 -10.95 -9.62 -26.13
CA VAL A 231 -10.26 -8.76 -27.08
C VAL A 231 -11.23 -7.75 -27.65
N ARG A 232 -10.90 -6.46 -27.49
CA ARG A 232 -11.70 -5.34 -27.99
C ARG A 232 -10.96 -4.56 -29.06
N LEU A 233 -11.71 -3.97 -29.98
CA LEU A 233 -11.20 -2.94 -30.89
C LEU A 233 -10.60 -1.78 -30.07
N GLY A 234 -9.42 -1.33 -30.47
CA GLY A 234 -8.64 -0.31 -29.78
C GLY A 234 -7.63 -0.85 -28.76
N ALA A 235 -7.54 -2.17 -28.58
CA ALA A 235 -6.43 -2.76 -27.83
C ALA A 235 -5.11 -2.57 -28.60
N THR A 236 -4.16 -1.87 -27.97
CA THR A 236 -2.90 -1.43 -28.60
C THR A 236 -1.87 -2.54 -28.77
N TRP A 237 -2.05 -3.67 -28.08
CA TRP A 237 -1.17 -4.84 -28.23
C TRP A 237 -1.48 -5.68 -29.48
N ILE A 238 -2.62 -5.44 -30.13
CA ILE A 238 -2.99 -6.12 -31.38
C ILE A 238 -2.21 -5.48 -32.53
N ASP A 239 -1.62 -6.33 -33.36
CA ASP A 239 -0.95 -5.88 -34.58
C ASP A 239 -1.93 -5.11 -35.50
N PRO A 240 -1.60 -3.89 -35.95
CA PRO A 240 -2.42 -3.14 -36.90
C PRO A 240 -2.80 -3.92 -38.16
N ASP A 241 -1.97 -4.88 -38.60
CA ASP A 241 -2.27 -5.72 -39.76
C ASP A 241 -3.50 -6.62 -39.54
N TYR A 242 -3.77 -7.04 -38.30
CA TYR A 242 -5.01 -7.75 -37.98
C TYR A 242 -6.22 -6.83 -38.07
N ILE A 243 -6.08 -5.55 -37.69
CA ILE A 243 -7.16 -4.57 -37.83
C ILE A 243 -7.41 -4.25 -39.31
N GLN A 244 -6.36 -4.11 -40.11
CA GLN A 244 -6.46 -3.96 -41.57
C GLN A 244 -7.20 -5.15 -42.19
N LYS A 245 -6.78 -6.37 -41.85
CA LYS A 245 -7.41 -7.59 -42.38
C LYS A 245 -8.87 -7.73 -41.95
N PHE A 246 -9.19 -7.39 -40.69
CA PHE A 246 -10.57 -7.38 -40.20
C PHE A 246 -11.44 -6.41 -41.01
N MET A 247 -10.93 -5.19 -41.21
CA MET A 247 -11.61 -4.15 -42.00
C MET A 247 -11.87 -4.62 -43.43
N GLU A 248 -10.86 -5.18 -44.10
CA GLU A 248 -10.98 -5.66 -45.48
C GLU A 248 -11.96 -6.83 -45.64
N GLU A 249 -11.92 -7.80 -44.72
CA GLU A 249 -12.79 -8.97 -44.78
C GLU A 249 -14.23 -8.65 -44.37
N THR A 250 -14.43 -7.79 -43.38
CA THR A 250 -15.76 -7.47 -42.84
C THR A 250 -16.51 -6.46 -43.71
N PHE A 251 -15.81 -5.48 -44.27
CA PHE A 251 -16.42 -4.48 -45.15
C PHE A 251 -16.32 -4.85 -46.63
N GLU A 252 -15.80 -6.04 -46.94
CA GLU A 252 -15.63 -6.54 -48.31
C GLU A 252 -14.88 -5.54 -49.21
N THR A 253 -13.87 -4.87 -48.66
CA THR A 253 -13.19 -3.74 -49.30
C THR A 253 -12.70 -4.13 -50.70
N PRO A 254 -13.16 -3.43 -51.77
CA PRO A 254 -12.77 -3.75 -53.14
C PRO A 254 -11.26 -3.74 -53.32
N TYR A 255 -10.73 -4.70 -54.08
CA TYR A 255 -9.28 -4.89 -54.25
C TYR A 255 -8.54 -3.59 -54.65
N TYR A 256 -9.14 -2.78 -55.54
CA TYR A 256 -8.56 -1.52 -55.99
C TYR A 256 -8.53 -0.41 -54.91
N LEU A 257 -9.31 -0.54 -53.83
CA LEU A 257 -9.32 0.39 -52.69
C LEU A 257 -8.42 -0.05 -51.52
N ARG A 258 -7.97 -1.31 -51.47
CA ARG A 258 -7.18 -1.82 -50.33
C ARG A 258 -5.87 -1.07 -50.10
N ARG A 259 -5.25 -0.56 -51.17
CA ARG A 259 -4.04 0.30 -51.08
C ARG A 259 -4.33 1.75 -50.72
N THR A 260 -5.60 2.16 -50.80
CA THR A 260 -6.04 3.52 -50.51
C THR A 260 -6.57 3.63 -49.09
N ILE A 261 -7.23 2.58 -48.61
CA ILE A 261 -7.83 2.50 -47.28
C ILE A 261 -6.91 1.72 -46.35
N GLU A 262 -6.11 2.44 -45.58
CA GLU A 262 -5.09 1.88 -44.70
C GLU A 262 -5.34 2.26 -43.24
N VAL A 263 -5.28 1.26 -42.37
CA VAL A 263 -5.22 1.42 -40.92
C VAL A 263 -3.79 1.82 -40.53
N LYS A 264 -3.67 2.90 -39.77
CA LYS A 264 -2.41 3.35 -39.16
C LYS A 264 -2.59 3.48 -37.66
N PHE A 265 -1.65 2.97 -36.90
CA PHE A 265 -1.54 3.20 -35.46
C PHE A 265 -0.32 4.07 -35.19
N SER A 266 -0.48 5.08 -34.35
CA SER A 266 0.58 5.97 -33.92
C SER A 266 0.98 5.63 -32.49
N GLU A 267 2.11 4.95 -32.30
CA GLU A 267 2.59 4.55 -30.97
C GLU A 267 2.84 5.75 -30.05
N MET A 268 3.32 6.87 -30.59
CA MET A 268 3.59 8.10 -29.83
C MET A 268 2.32 8.72 -29.24
N THR A 269 1.15 8.42 -29.79
CA THR A 269 -0.10 9.14 -29.49
C THR A 269 -1.21 8.18 -29.10
N ALA A 270 -0.96 6.88 -29.15
CA ALA A 270 -1.93 5.80 -29.04
C ALA A 270 -3.19 5.98 -29.91
N GLU A 271 -3.10 6.69 -31.04
CA GLU A 271 -4.25 6.97 -31.92
C GLU A 271 -4.28 6.03 -33.12
N TRP A 272 -5.50 5.60 -33.47
CA TRP A 272 -5.78 4.90 -34.72
C TRP A 272 -6.33 5.85 -35.77
N ARG A 273 -5.87 5.71 -37.02
CA ARG A 273 -6.40 6.44 -38.17
C ARG A 273 -6.66 5.50 -39.32
N ILE A 274 -7.74 5.75 -40.05
CA ILE A 274 -8.05 5.05 -41.29
C ILE A 274 -7.95 6.06 -42.43
N ASN A 275 -6.86 5.96 -43.19
CA ASN A 275 -6.66 6.75 -44.40
C ASN A 275 -7.67 6.33 -45.47
N GLY A 276 -7.99 7.23 -46.41
CA GLY A 276 -8.89 6.89 -47.53
C GLY A 276 -10.32 6.51 -47.14
N LYS A 277 -10.76 6.74 -45.90
CA LYS A 277 -12.10 6.34 -45.38
C LYS A 277 -13.31 6.85 -46.17
N SER A 278 -13.13 7.83 -47.05
CA SER A 278 -14.18 8.36 -47.94
C SER A 278 -14.06 7.89 -49.40
N ALA A 279 -13.10 7.01 -49.71
CA ALA A 279 -12.90 6.45 -51.04
C ALA A 279 -13.98 5.47 -51.53
N PRO A 280 -14.68 4.69 -50.66
CA PRO A 280 -15.79 3.85 -51.11
C PRO A 280 -16.91 4.66 -51.75
N SER A 281 -17.58 4.09 -52.75
CA SER A 281 -18.76 4.70 -53.36
C SER A 281 -19.92 4.71 -52.36
N TYR A 282 -20.80 5.72 -52.44
CA TYR A 282 -22.05 5.75 -51.66
C TYR A 282 -22.97 4.54 -51.93
N ASN A 283 -22.79 3.87 -53.07
CA ASN A 283 -23.53 2.65 -53.41
C ASN A 283 -22.93 1.38 -52.78
N ASP A 284 -21.83 1.49 -52.04
CA ASP A 284 -21.21 0.37 -51.32
C ASP A 284 -22.09 -0.02 -50.12
N VAL A 285 -22.79 -1.14 -50.26
CA VAL A 285 -23.77 -1.62 -49.27
C VAL A 285 -23.10 -1.95 -47.95
N ALA A 286 -21.90 -2.53 -47.96
CA ALA A 286 -21.19 -2.88 -46.73
C ALA A 286 -20.81 -1.59 -45.96
N ALA A 287 -20.27 -0.60 -46.67
CA ALA A 287 -19.80 0.65 -46.10
C ALA A 287 -20.91 1.59 -45.63
N TYR A 288 -22.04 1.68 -46.35
CA TYR A 288 -23.09 2.68 -46.08
C TYR A 288 -24.41 2.10 -45.55
N THR A 289 -24.61 0.78 -45.58
CA THR A 289 -25.87 0.15 -45.13
C THR A 289 -25.66 -0.95 -44.10
N THR A 290 -24.76 -1.91 -44.32
CA THR A 290 -24.57 -3.06 -43.42
C THR A 290 -23.86 -2.65 -42.14
N TYR A 291 -22.69 -2.01 -42.27
CA TYR A 291 -21.83 -1.60 -41.16
C TYR A 291 -21.70 -0.08 -41.01
N GLY A 292 -22.37 0.69 -41.87
CA GLY A 292 -22.45 2.13 -41.77
C GLY A 292 -23.86 2.66 -41.97
N THR A 293 -23.94 3.99 -42.04
CA THR A 293 -25.13 4.76 -42.41
C THR A 293 -24.75 5.80 -43.46
N ASP A 294 -25.74 6.41 -44.10
CA ASP A 294 -25.53 7.54 -45.03
C ASP A 294 -24.73 8.70 -44.39
N ARG A 295 -24.85 8.86 -43.07
CA ARG A 295 -24.22 9.95 -42.27
C ARG A 295 -22.87 9.56 -41.68
N ALA A 296 -22.54 8.27 -41.59
CA ALA A 296 -21.26 7.76 -41.14
C ALA A 296 -21.00 6.36 -41.73
N ASN A 297 -20.08 6.28 -42.68
CA ASN A 297 -19.70 5.01 -43.26
C ASN A 297 -18.93 4.10 -42.27
N ALA A 298 -18.85 2.82 -42.60
CA ALA A 298 -18.27 1.78 -41.76
C ALA A 298 -16.81 2.09 -41.34
N TYR A 299 -16.01 2.66 -42.24
CA TYR A 299 -14.62 3.04 -41.98
C TYR A 299 -14.51 4.16 -40.93
N ARG A 300 -15.36 5.19 -41.01
CA ARG A 300 -15.43 6.23 -39.99
C ARG A 300 -15.86 5.65 -38.64
N ILE A 301 -16.86 4.76 -38.63
CA ILE A 301 -17.32 4.14 -37.39
C ILE A 301 -16.23 3.26 -36.78
N LEU A 302 -15.49 2.49 -37.59
CA LEU A 302 -14.38 1.67 -37.14
C LEU A 302 -13.25 2.52 -36.54
N GLU A 303 -12.86 3.62 -37.18
CA GLU A 303 -11.83 4.53 -36.66
C GLU A 303 -12.21 5.10 -35.29
N GLU A 304 -13.44 5.59 -35.11
CA GLU A 304 -13.93 6.06 -33.79
C GLU A 304 -13.91 4.92 -32.76
N THR A 305 -14.29 3.70 -33.17
CA THR A 305 -14.30 2.52 -32.30
C THR A 305 -12.91 2.12 -31.84
N LEU A 306 -11.92 2.14 -32.74
CA LEU A 306 -10.51 1.86 -32.42
C LEU A 306 -9.95 2.89 -31.43
N ASN A 307 -10.45 4.13 -31.46
CA ASN A 307 -10.09 5.17 -30.51
C ASN A 307 -10.98 5.19 -29.26
N LEU A 308 -11.76 4.13 -29.01
CA LEU A 308 -12.66 3.99 -27.86
C LEU A 308 -13.70 5.12 -27.73
N LYS A 309 -14.11 5.71 -28.87
CA LYS A 309 -15.12 6.78 -28.94
C LYS A 309 -16.45 6.24 -29.46
N ASP A 310 -17.55 6.70 -28.86
CA ASP A 310 -18.88 6.46 -29.42
C ASP A 310 -19.12 7.35 -30.63
N ILE A 311 -19.61 6.76 -31.72
CA ILE A 311 -19.94 7.55 -32.91
C ILE A 311 -21.07 8.53 -32.60
N ARG A 312 -20.89 9.80 -32.97
CA ARG A 312 -21.87 10.88 -32.80
C ARG A 312 -22.12 11.61 -34.12
N ILE A 313 -23.39 11.82 -34.44
CA ILE A 313 -23.83 12.54 -35.63
C ILE A 313 -24.42 13.88 -35.19
N TYR A 314 -23.95 14.96 -35.81
CA TYR A 314 -24.42 16.31 -35.55
C TYR A 314 -25.07 16.88 -36.81
N ASP A 315 -26.10 17.70 -36.60
CA ASP A 315 -26.68 18.60 -37.59
C ASP A 315 -26.19 20.02 -37.34
N THR A 316 -26.08 20.80 -38.41
CA THR A 316 -25.82 22.22 -38.32
C THR A 316 -27.15 22.95 -38.43
N ILE A 317 -27.55 23.64 -37.36
CA ILE A 317 -28.70 24.54 -37.36
C ILE A 317 -28.22 25.98 -37.27
N GLU A 318 -28.96 26.91 -37.87
CA GLU A 318 -28.68 28.34 -37.77
C GLU A 318 -29.49 28.93 -36.61
N ASP A 319 -28.80 29.54 -35.65
CA ASP A 319 -29.46 30.26 -34.55
C ASP A 319 -30.09 31.57 -35.08
N PRO A 320 -31.04 32.20 -34.35
CA PRO A 320 -31.73 33.43 -34.79
C PRO A 320 -30.81 34.61 -35.17
N ASP A 321 -29.56 34.61 -34.72
CA ASP A 321 -28.52 35.61 -35.01
C ASP A 321 -27.63 35.24 -36.22
N GLY A 322 -28.00 34.21 -37.01
CA GLY A 322 -27.24 33.78 -38.20
C GLY A 322 -25.97 32.95 -37.89
N LYS A 323 -25.80 32.51 -36.64
CA LYS A 323 -24.65 31.69 -36.21
C LYS A 323 -24.94 30.21 -36.36
N GLN A 324 -24.03 29.48 -37.02
CA GLN A 324 -24.12 28.03 -37.15
C GLN A 324 -23.80 27.33 -35.82
N LYS A 325 -24.75 26.53 -35.34
CA LYS A 325 -24.63 25.72 -34.15
C LYS A 325 -24.75 24.24 -34.49
N ARG A 326 -23.81 23.44 -33.99
CA ARG A 326 -23.86 21.97 -34.12
C ARG A 326 -24.74 21.39 -33.02
N VAL A 327 -25.81 20.70 -33.40
CA VAL A 327 -26.72 20.01 -32.48
C VAL A 327 -26.65 18.51 -32.73
N LEU A 328 -26.60 17.73 -31.65
CA LEU A 328 -26.54 16.27 -31.73
C LEU A 328 -27.85 15.73 -32.34
N ASN A 329 -27.74 15.03 -33.47
CA ASN A 329 -28.85 14.31 -34.06
C ASN A 329 -29.00 12.97 -33.34
N LYS A 330 -29.93 12.90 -32.38
CA LYS A 330 -30.17 11.70 -31.57
C LYS A 330 -30.53 10.49 -32.43
N LYS A 331 -31.38 10.66 -33.45
CA LYS A 331 -31.85 9.56 -34.30
C LYS A 331 -30.71 8.94 -35.11
N GLU A 332 -29.97 9.77 -35.84
CA GLU A 332 -28.84 9.32 -36.67
C GLU A 332 -27.69 8.79 -35.81
N THR A 333 -27.48 9.37 -34.62
CA THR A 333 -26.50 8.87 -33.65
C THR A 333 -26.86 7.47 -33.17
N THR A 334 -28.12 7.22 -32.78
CA THR A 334 -28.57 5.88 -32.37
C THR A 334 -28.39 4.85 -33.47
N LEU A 335 -28.71 5.18 -34.74
CA LEU A 335 -28.51 4.29 -35.87
C LEU A 335 -27.02 3.98 -36.08
N ALA A 336 -26.16 5.00 -36.06
CA ALA A 336 -24.72 4.81 -36.18
C ALA A 336 -24.14 3.98 -35.02
N GLN A 337 -24.61 4.17 -33.79
CA GLN A 337 -24.21 3.38 -32.63
C GLN A 337 -24.62 1.90 -32.74
N GLN A 338 -25.80 1.61 -33.31
CA GLN A 338 -26.18 0.22 -33.62
C GLN A 338 -25.20 -0.42 -34.61
N LYS A 339 -24.78 0.32 -35.63
CA LYS A 339 -23.74 -0.15 -36.58
C LYS A 339 -22.39 -0.33 -35.91
N GLN A 340 -22.02 0.59 -35.03
CA GLN A 340 -20.82 0.46 -34.20
C GLN A 340 -20.82 -0.83 -33.36
N GLN A 341 -21.96 -1.16 -32.75
CA GLN A 341 -22.09 -2.42 -32.00
C GLN A 341 -22.01 -3.64 -32.91
N ALA A 342 -22.58 -3.58 -34.12
CA ALA A 342 -22.47 -4.66 -35.11
C ALA A 342 -21.00 -4.90 -35.52
N ILE A 343 -20.21 -3.84 -35.71
CA ILE A 343 -18.76 -3.94 -35.98
C ILE A 343 -18.03 -4.59 -34.79
N LYS A 344 -18.33 -4.17 -33.55
CA LYS A 344 -17.73 -4.76 -32.34
C LYS A 344 -18.04 -6.26 -32.23
N ASN A 345 -19.28 -6.67 -32.51
CA ASN A 345 -19.68 -8.07 -32.47
C ASN A 345 -18.99 -8.87 -33.58
N ALA A 346 -18.96 -8.35 -34.81
CA ALA A 346 -18.25 -8.99 -35.93
C ALA A 346 -16.77 -9.17 -35.62
N PHE A 347 -16.13 -8.20 -34.96
CA PHE A 347 -14.73 -8.31 -34.55
C PHE A 347 -14.50 -9.43 -33.53
N ARG A 348 -15.38 -9.56 -32.52
CA ARG A 348 -15.29 -10.63 -31.51
C ARG A 348 -15.36 -12.03 -32.12
N ASP A 349 -16.25 -12.22 -33.09
CA ASP A 349 -16.36 -13.50 -33.79
C ASP A 349 -15.17 -13.72 -34.74
N TRP A 350 -14.74 -12.65 -35.40
CA TRP A 350 -13.67 -12.70 -36.37
C TRP A 350 -12.32 -13.01 -35.72
N ILE A 351 -11.94 -12.30 -34.65
CA ILE A 351 -10.57 -12.30 -34.11
C ILE A 351 -10.07 -13.72 -33.79
N TRP A 352 -10.95 -14.60 -33.33
CA TRP A 352 -10.62 -15.98 -32.98
C TRP A 352 -10.87 -17.02 -34.07
N LYS A 353 -11.50 -16.66 -35.20
CA LYS A 353 -11.92 -17.60 -36.24
C LYS A 353 -10.77 -18.33 -36.93
N ASP A 354 -9.67 -17.63 -37.21
CA ASP A 354 -8.48 -18.19 -37.85
C ASP A 354 -7.55 -18.86 -36.81
N PRO A 355 -7.19 -20.14 -36.96
CA PRO A 355 -6.37 -20.85 -35.98
C PRO A 355 -4.99 -20.23 -35.76
N ARG A 356 -4.33 -19.74 -36.81
CA ARG A 356 -2.96 -19.17 -36.71
C ARG A 356 -2.98 -17.82 -36.01
N ARG A 357 -3.94 -16.96 -36.35
CA ARG A 357 -4.17 -15.69 -35.65
C ARG A 357 -4.53 -15.94 -34.19
N ARG A 358 -5.38 -16.91 -33.90
CA ARG A 358 -5.76 -17.27 -32.53
C ARG A 358 -4.52 -17.65 -31.71
N GLU A 359 -3.71 -18.57 -32.21
CA GLU A 359 -2.47 -18.99 -31.55
C GLU A 359 -1.53 -17.80 -31.30
N ALA A 360 -1.25 -16.99 -32.34
CA ALA A 360 -0.38 -15.82 -32.22
C ALA A 360 -0.86 -14.80 -31.17
N LEU A 361 -2.17 -14.52 -31.12
CA LEU A 361 -2.74 -13.58 -30.16
C LEU A 361 -2.75 -14.14 -28.73
N VAL A 362 -3.05 -15.44 -28.57
CA VAL A 362 -3.00 -16.12 -27.26
C VAL A 362 -1.57 -16.09 -26.71
N THR A 363 -0.57 -16.45 -27.52
CA THR A 363 0.84 -16.41 -27.11
C THR A 363 1.24 -14.99 -26.70
N LYS A 364 0.97 -14.00 -27.57
CA LYS A 364 1.30 -12.60 -27.29
C LYS A 364 0.61 -12.06 -26.03
N TYR A 365 -0.65 -12.42 -25.81
CA TYR A 365 -1.37 -12.00 -24.61
C TYR A 365 -0.76 -12.60 -23.35
N ASN A 366 -0.45 -13.90 -23.37
CA ASN A 366 0.15 -14.57 -22.22
C ASN A 366 1.55 -14.01 -21.90
N GLU A 367 2.35 -13.68 -22.91
CA GLU A 367 3.67 -13.06 -22.73
C GLU A 367 3.64 -11.64 -22.17
N LEU A 368 2.61 -10.86 -22.50
CA LEU A 368 2.50 -9.46 -22.08
C LEU A 368 1.76 -9.29 -20.75
N PHE A 369 0.74 -10.10 -20.50
CA PHE A 369 -0.20 -9.88 -19.40
C PHE A 369 -0.27 -11.05 -18.41
N ASN A 370 -0.01 -12.29 -18.84
CA ASN A 370 0.00 -13.47 -17.96
C ASN A 370 1.42 -13.86 -17.55
N SER A 371 2.15 -12.87 -17.03
CA SER A 371 3.58 -12.98 -16.71
C SER A 371 3.85 -12.82 -15.22
N THR A 372 2.90 -12.25 -14.47
CA THR A 372 3.07 -11.92 -13.06
C THR A 372 2.53 -13.04 -12.16
N ARG A 373 3.42 -13.68 -11.41
CA ARG A 373 3.05 -14.59 -10.31
C ARG A 373 3.03 -13.83 -8.98
N PRO A 374 1.91 -13.82 -8.23
CA PRO A 374 1.88 -13.23 -6.89
C PRO A 374 2.89 -13.91 -5.95
N ARG A 375 3.51 -13.11 -5.07
CA ARG A 375 4.39 -13.63 -4.02
C ARG A 375 3.55 -14.20 -2.89
N GLU A 376 3.90 -15.40 -2.45
CA GLU A 376 3.37 -16.05 -1.25
C GLU A 376 4.35 -15.84 -0.12
N TYR A 377 3.93 -15.14 0.93
CA TYR A 377 4.79 -14.85 2.09
C TYR A 377 4.59 -15.90 3.17
N ASP A 378 5.68 -16.40 3.72
CA ASP A 378 5.69 -17.26 4.91
C ASP A 378 6.28 -16.48 6.09
N GLY A 379 5.51 -16.29 7.16
CA GLY A 379 5.97 -15.66 8.39
C GLY A 379 6.28 -16.64 9.52
N SER A 380 6.32 -17.94 9.26
CA SER A 380 6.54 -18.99 10.26
C SER A 380 7.84 -18.83 11.06
N HIS A 381 8.86 -18.23 10.43
CA HIS A 381 10.18 -17.99 10.99
C HIS A 381 10.29 -16.71 11.84
N ILE A 382 9.29 -15.82 11.79
CA ILE A 382 9.34 -14.56 12.51
C ILE A 382 9.19 -14.82 14.02
N ARG A 383 10.16 -14.30 14.79
CA ARG A 383 10.15 -14.38 16.26
C ARG A 383 9.73 -13.04 16.85
N PHE A 384 8.50 -13.00 17.36
CA PHE A 384 7.88 -11.81 17.96
C PHE A 384 8.41 -11.53 19.38
N GLY A 385 9.52 -10.79 19.48
CA GLY A 385 10.14 -10.41 20.76
C GLY A 385 9.29 -9.39 21.52
N GLY A 386 9.15 -9.55 22.85
CA GLY A 386 8.31 -8.65 23.67
C GLY A 386 6.81 -8.84 23.50
N MET A 387 6.37 -9.72 22.59
CA MET A 387 4.96 -10.09 22.45
C MET A 387 4.49 -10.90 23.67
N ASN A 388 3.22 -10.73 24.01
CA ASN A 388 2.57 -11.49 25.07
C ASN A 388 2.60 -13.00 24.77
N PRO A 389 3.24 -13.83 25.62
CA PRO A 389 3.47 -15.25 25.35
C PRO A 389 2.18 -16.09 25.33
N ASP A 390 1.09 -15.61 25.92
CA ASP A 390 -0.20 -16.31 25.90
C ASP A 390 -0.97 -16.10 24.58
N ILE A 391 -0.53 -15.16 23.75
CA ILE A 391 -1.14 -14.87 22.46
C ILE A 391 -0.32 -15.56 21.37
N THR A 392 -0.95 -16.50 20.65
CA THR A 392 -0.35 -17.14 19.48
C THR A 392 -1.00 -16.60 18.21
N LEU A 393 -0.20 -15.95 17.35
CA LEU A 393 -0.65 -15.49 16.04
C LEU A 393 -0.92 -16.69 15.12
N ARG A 394 -2.04 -16.65 14.40
CA ARG A 394 -2.39 -17.65 13.40
C ARG A 394 -1.45 -17.56 12.19
N GLU A 395 -1.41 -18.62 11.40
CA GLU A 395 -0.58 -18.70 10.18
C GLU A 395 -0.83 -17.51 9.24
N HIS A 396 -2.10 -17.20 8.94
CA HIS A 396 -2.41 -16.08 8.04
C HIS A 396 -1.94 -14.72 8.58
N GLN A 397 -1.94 -14.53 9.91
CA GLN A 397 -1.48 -13.29 10.54
C GLN A 397 0.04 -13.17 10.42
N ARG A 398 0.77 -14.27 10.64
CA ARG A 398 2.23 -14.31 10.46
C ARG A 398 2.62 -14.02 9.01
N ASN A 399 1.91 -14.62 8.06
CA ASN A 399 2.16 -14.40 6.63
C ASN A 399 1.83 -12.96 6.21
N ALA A 400 0.77 -12.36 6.76
CA ALA A 400 0.46 -10.95 6.57
C ALA A 400 1.55 -10.03 7.14
N ILE A 401 2.10 -10.34 8.31
CA ILE A 401 3.20 -9.57 8.89
C ILE A 401 4.46 -9.69 8.01
N ALA A 402 4.79 -10.91 7.53
CA ALA A 402 5.88 -11.10 6.56
C ALA A 402 5.67 -10.26 5.29
N HIS A 403 4.43 -10.19 4.78
CA HIS A 403 4.09 -9.32 3.65
C HIS A 403 4.38 -7.84 3.96
N VAL A 404 4.01 -7.34 5.14
CA VAL A 404 4.29 -5.94 5.54
C VAL A 404 5.79 -5.66 5.70
N LEU A 405 6.56 -6.65 6.21
CA LEU A 405 8.00 -6.51 6.41
C LEU A 405 8.78 -6.54 5.09
N TYR A 406 8.42 -7.43 4.17
CA TYR A 406 9.23 -7.75 2.99
C TYR A 406 8.62 -7.29 1.65
N GLY A 407 7.31 -7.03 1.60
CA GLY A 407 6.58 -6.72 0.36
C GLY A 407 6.32 -5.25 0.09
N GLY A 408 6.79 -4.34 0.95
CA GLY A 408 6.59 -2.90 0.80
C GLY A 408 5.15 -2.47 1.12
N ASN A 409 4.53 -1.69 0.20
CA ASN A 409 3.16 -1.19 0.40
C ASN A 409 2.16 -2.35 0.36
N THR A 410 1.54 -2.63 1.51
CA THR A 410 0.73 -3.83 1.71
C THR A 410 -0.71 -3.49 2.04
N LEU A 411 -1.67 -4.16 1.39
CA LEU A 411 -3.10 -4.08 1.71
C LEU A 411 -3.55 -5.32 2.49
N LEU A 412 -3.96 -5.14 3.75
CA LEU A 412 -4.49 -6.21 4.60
C LEU A 412 -6.01 -6.36 4.41
N ALA A 413 -6.42 -7.01 3.32
CA ALA A 413 -7.83 -7.20 2.93
C ALA A 413 -8.52 -8.38 3.64
N HIS A 414 -8.27 -8.59 4.94
CA HIS A 414 -8.90 -9.66 5.72
C HIS A 414 -10.31 -9.29 6.20
N GLU A 415 -11.15 -10.29 6.48
CA GLU A 415 -12.49 -10.08 7.04
C GLU A 415 -12.47 -9.38 8.42
N VAL A 416 -13.62 -8.86 8.86
CA VAL A 416 -13.77 -8.26 10.19
C VAL A 416 -13.57 -9.35 11.26
N GLY A 417 -12.77 -9.07 12.28
CA GLY A 417 -12.44 -10.04 13.33
C GLY A 417 -11.28 -10.98 13.02
N ALA A 418 -10.66 -10.89 11.82
CA ALA A 418 -9.50 -11.72 11.46
C ALA A 418 -8.19 -11.40 12.24
N GLY A 419 -8.20 -10.35 13.07
CA GLY A 419 -7.07 -9.94 13.89
C GLY A 419 -6.11 -8.93 13.22
N LYS A 420 -6.62 -8.06 12.33
CA LYS A 420 -5.83 -7.04 11.61
C LYS A 420 -5.08 -6.07 12.53
N THR A 421 -5.65 -5.71 13.69
CA THR A 421 -4.95 -4.84 14.65
C THR A 421 -3.65 -5.47 15.15
N PHE A 422 -3.68 -6.77 15.43
CA PHE A 422 -2.48 -7.51 15.87
C PHE A 422 -1.46 -7.64 14.75
N GLU A 423 -1.92 -7.88 13.51
CA GLU A 423 -1.04 -7.88 12.33
C GLU A 423 -0.29 -6.54 12.20
N MET A 424 -1.00 -5.41 12.32
CA MET A 424 -0.38 -4.08 12.18
C MET A 424 0.51 -3.72 13.38
N ALA A 425 0.10 -4.03 14.61
CA ALA A 425 0.91 -3.80 15.81
C ALA A 425 2.21 -4.63 15.79
N ALA A 426 2.11 -5.93 15.51
CA ALA A 426 3.27 -6.80 15.37
C ALA A 426 4.18 -6.36 14.22
N SER A 427 3.60 -5.96 13.08
CA SER A 427 4.39 -5.41 11.97
C SER A 427 5.19 -4.18 12.40
N ALA A 428 4.59 -3.23 13.13
CA ALA A 428 5.31 -2.04 13.61
C ALA A 428 6.46 -2.39 14.56
N MET A 429 6.22 -3.28 15.52
CA MET A 429 7.23 -3.70 16.50
C MET A 429 8.38 -4.45 15.82
N GLU A 430 8.08 -5.39 14.94
CA GLU A 430 9.08 -6.14 14.19
C GLU A 430 9.86 -5.23 13.23
N SER A 431 9.19 -4.29 12.57
CA SER A 431 9.86 -3.29 11.72
C SER A 431 10.86 -2.46 12.49
N LYS A 432 10.51 -2.04 13.72
CA LYS A 432 11.41 -1.29 14.60
C LYS A 432 12.58 -2.16 15.06
N ARG A 433 12.30 -3.41 15.47
CA ARG A 433 13.33 -4.38 15.88
C ARG A 433 14.36 -4.63 14.77
N LEU A 434 13.89 -4.72 13.52
CA LEU A 434 14.72 -4.93 12.33
C LEU A 434 15.42 -3.66 11.82
N GLY A 435 15.16 -2.51 12.43
CA GLY A 435 15.69 -1.22 11.98
C GLY A 435 15.11 -0.73 10.65
N LEU A 436 14.00 -1.32 10.18
CA LEU A 436 13.27 -0.91 8.98
C LEU A 436 12.49 0.39 9.19
N CYS A 437 12.11 0.68 10.43
CA CYS A 437 11.56 1.97 10.84
C CYS A 437 12.04 2.32 12.25
N ARG A 438 11.98 3.60 12.60
CA ARG A 438 12.27 4.08 13.96
C ARG A 438 10.99 4.40 14.72
N LYS A 439 9.98 4.93 14.02
CA LYS A 439 8.75 5.42 14.64
C LYS A 439 7.57 5.23 13.69
N SER A 440 6.66 4.34 14.11
CA SER A 440 5.43 4.08 13.37
C SER A 440 4.32 5.05 13.78
N MET A 441 3.46 5.44 12.83
CA MET A 441 2.23 6.18 13.09
C MET A 441 1.03 5.40 12.58
N PHE A 442 0.01 5.23 13.41
CA PHE A 442 -1.24 4.57 13.10
C PHE A 442 -2.34 5.60 12.94
N VAL A 443 -2.93 5.67 11.75
CA VAL A 443 -4.01 6.62 11.44
C VAL A 443 -5.34 5.90 11.45
N VAL A 444 -6.13 6.11 12.52
CA VAL A 444 -7.34 5.31 12.79
C VAL A 444 -8.59 6.19 12.88
N PRO A 445 -9.81 5.62 12.79
CA PRO A 445 -11.03 6.38 13.08
C PRO A 445 -10.97 7.01 14.48
N ASN A 446 -11.36 8.29 14.60
CA ASN A 446 -11.18 9.10 15.82
C ASN A 446 -11.71 8.46 17.13
N HIS A 447 -12.74 7.62 17.05
CA HIS A 447 -13.36 6.99 18.22
C HIS A 447 -12.67 5.67 18.63
N LEU A 448 -11.75 5.17 17.83
CA LEU A 448 -11.05 3.90 18.04
C LEU A 448 -9.63 4.05 18.58
N THR A 449 -9.13 5.28 18.80
CA THR A 449 -7.73 5.50 19.24
C THR A 449 -7.40 4.80 20.56
N LEU A 450 -8.31 4.85 21.54
CA LEU A 450 -8.17 4.15 22.82
C LEU A 450 -8.22 2.62 22.64
N GLN A 451 -9.17 2.13 21.83
CA GLN A 451 -9.30 0.69 21.57
C GLN A 451 -8.03 0.15 20.91
N TRP A 452 -7.49 0.86 19.91
CA TRP A 452 -6.23 0.51 19.26
C TRP A 452 -5.05 0.49 20.24
N ALA A 453 -4.96 1.49 21.12
CA ALA A 453 -3.91 1.54 22.12
C ALA A 453 -3.98 0.33 23.07
N ASN A 454 -5.18 -0.03 23.53
CA ASN A 454 -5.39 -1.16 24.41
C ASN A 454 -5.07 -2.50 23.70
N GLU A 455 -5.52 -2.68 22.45
CA GLU A 455 -5.20 -3.89 21.67
C GLU A 455 -3.70 -4.02 21.39
N PHE A 456 -3.02 -2.90 21.11
CA PHE A 456 -1.58 -2.88 20.93
C PHE A 456 -0.86 -3.27 22.23
N LEU A 457 -1.20 -2.67 23.37
CA LEU A 457 -0.59 -2.98 24.67
C LEU A 457 -0.94 -4.38 25.17
N HIS A 458 -2.09 -4.92 24.79
CA HIS A 458 -2.44 -6.30 25.10
C HIS A 458 -1.50 -7.29 24.38
N LEU A 459 -1.10 -6.97 23.14
CA LEU A 459 -0.16 -7.75 22.36
C LEU A 459 1.31 -7.48 22.76
N TYR A 460 1.67 -6.23 23.01
CA TYR A 460 3.02 -5.78 23.41
C TYR A 460 2.96 -4.90 24.67
N PRO A 461 2.94 -5.49 25.87
CA PRO A 461 2.74 -4.73 27.11
C PRO A 461 3.84 -3.71 27.44
N SER A 462 5.05 -3.89 26.90
CA SER A 462 6.17 -2.97 27.09
C SER A 462 6.23 -1.83 26.06
N ALA A 463 5.29 -1.76 25.11
CA ALA A 463 5.33 -0.77 24.03
C ALA A 463 5.10 0.66 24.53
N LYS A 464 5.96 1.59 24.13
CA LYS A 464 5.85 3.02 24.40
C LYS A 464 4.95 3.69 23.37
N LEU A 465 3.66 3.82 23.69
CA LEU A 465 2.67 4.43 22.79
C LEU A 465 2.43 5.92 23.12
N LEU A 466 2.29 6.74 22.07
CA LEU A 466 1.73 8.09 22.17
C LEU A 466 0.38 8.14 21.47
N VAL A 467 -0.71 8.30 22.24
CA VAL A 467 -2.07 8.28 21.71
C VAL A 467 -2.64 9.69 21.69
N ALA A 468 -3.15 10.12 20.54
CA ALA A 468 -3.72 11.45 20.37
C ALA A 468 -5.15 11.54 20.95
N THR A 469 -5.40 12.60 21.70
CA THR A 469 -6.73 12.97 22.20
C THR A 469 -7.27 14.19 21.46
N LYS A 470 -8.59 14.44 21.57
CA LYS A 470 -9.20 15.63 20.96
C LYS A 470 -8.57 16.95 21.43
N LYS A 471 -8.13 17.00 22.70
CA LYS A 471 -7.51 18.20 23.32
C LYS A 471 -6.14 18.52 22.73
N ASP A 472 -5.40 17.50 22.27
CA ASP A 472 -4.05 17.67 21.73
C ASP A 472 -4.03 18.51 20.44
N PHE A 473 -5.14 18.54 19.71
CA PHE A 473 -5.27 19.27 18.43
C PHE A 473 -6.11 20.54 18.52
N GLU A 474 -6.37 21.02 19.73
CA GLU A 474 -6.78 22.40 19.98
C GLU A 474 -5.62 23.36 19.63
N THR A 475 -5.92 24.57 19.18
CA THR A 475 -4.92 25.52 18.65
C THR A 475 -3.74 25.77 19.60
N ALA A 476 -4.01 25.80 20.91
CA ALA A 476 -2.97 26.02 21.92
C ALA A 476 -2.04 24.80 22.13
N ASN A 477 -2.54 23.58 21.91
CA ASN A 477 -1.84 22.34 22.26
C ASN A 477 -1.19 21.63 21.07
N ARG A 478 -1.65 21.91 19.84
CA ARG A 478 -1.17 21.22 18.62
C ARG A 478 0.34 21.28 18.47
N LYS A 479 0.95 22.45 18.67
CA LYS A 479 2.41 22.62 18.60
C LYS A 479 3.13 21.73 19.62
N LYS A 480 2.60 21.65 20.84
CA LYS A 480 3.16 20.83 21.92
C LYS A 480 3.03 19.33 21.61
N PHE A 481 1.90 18.89 21.06
CA PHE A 481 1.71 17.49 20.67
C PHE A 481 2.66 17.07 19.54
N CYS A 482 2.76 17.87 18.47
CA CYS A 482 3.74 17.61 17.40
C CYS A 482 5.18 17.61 17.92
N ALA A 483 5.51 18.50 18.88
CA ALA A 483 6.83 18.52 19.51
C ALA A 483 7.10 17.25 20.31
N ARG A 484 6.11 16.76 21.07
CA ARG A 484 6.22 15.47 21.78
C ARG A 484 6.47 14.34 20.81
N ILE A 485 5.73 14.27 19.69
CA ILE A 485 5.98 13.24 18.67
C ILE A 485 7.43 13.33 18.19
N ALA A 486 7.89 14.53 17.81
CA ALA A 486 9.23 14.72 17.25
C ALA A 486 10.35 14.33 18.23
N THR A 487 10.25 14.74 19.50
CA THR A 487 11.33 14.57 20.48
C THR A 487 11.26 13.28 21.28
N GLY A 488 10.12 12.60 21.31
CA GLY A 488 9.93 11.38 22.08
C GLY A 488 10.39 10.11 21.37
N ASP A 489 10.99 9.20 22.15
CA ASP A 489 11.26 7.81 21.75
C ASP A 489 10.01 6.96 22.02
N TYR A 490 9.11 6.96 21.05
CA TYR A 490 7.91 6.12 21.04
C TYR A 490 8.09 4.96 20.06
N ASP A 491 7.49 3.81 20.37
CA ASP A 491 7.39 2.68 19.45
C ASP A 491 6.34 2.97 18.37
N ALA A 492 5.21 3.55 18.78
CA ALA A 492 4.16 3.98 17.87
C ALA A 492 3.38 5.21 18.35
N VAL A 493 2.89 5.99 17.40
CA VAL A 493 1.97 7.11 17.60
C VAL A 493 0.61 6.75 17.03
N ILE A 494 -0.45 6.80 17.84
CA ILE A 494 -1.82 6.48 17.39
C ILE A 494 -2.59 7.80 17.28
N ILE A 495 -3.07 8.11 16.07
CA ILE A 495 -3.75 9.38 15.75
C ILE A 495 -5.06 9.15 15.00
N GLY A 496 -6.06 9.97 15.29
CA GLY A 496 -7.33 9.98 14.58
C GLY A 496 -7.26 10.70 13.23
N HIS A 497 -8.06 10.28 12.25
CA HIS A 497 -8.10 10.88 10.89
C HIS A 497 -8.16 12.43 10.92
N SER A 498 -9.08 13.01 11.69
CA SER A 498 -9.26 14.47 11.72
C SER A 498 -8.11 15.23 12.37
N GLN A 499 -7.32 14.55 13.21
CA GLN A 499 -6.14 15.11 13.85
C GLN A 499 -4.95 15.04 12.89
N PHE A 500 -4.81 13.93 12.16
CA PHE A 500 -3.81 13.75 11.13
C PHE A 500 -3.92 14.81 10.02
N GLU A 501 -5.13 15.11 9.54
CA GLU A 501 -5.40 16.18 8.56
C GLU A 501 -4.94 17.58 9.01
N ARG A 502 -4.77 17.80 10.32
CA ARG A 502 -4.31 19.08 10.88
C ARG A 502 -2.80 19.21 10.97
N ILE A 503 -2.05 18.18 10.62
CA ILE A 503 -0.58 18.21 10.56
C ILE A 503 -0.17 18.76 9.19
N PRO A 504 0.46 19.94 9.12
CA PRO A 504 0.87 20.51 7.85
C PRO A 504 2.05 19.74 7.24
N LEU A 505 2.10 19.71 5.91
CA LEU A 505 3.31 19.35 5.16
C LEU A 505 4.23 20.57 5.08
N SER A 506 5.52 20.34 4.90
CA SER A 506 6.47 21.41 4.63
C SER A 506 6.10 22.21 3.38
N ALA A 507 6.33 23.53 3.41
CA ALA A 507 6.07 24.40 2.26
C ALA A 507 6.82 23.94 1.00
N GLU A 508 8.04 23.42 1.15
CA GLU A 508 8.84 22.87 0.07
C GLU A 508 8.18 21.63 -0.58
N ARG A 509 7.62 20.70 0.23
CA ARG A 509 6.87 19.57 -0.32
C ARG A 509 5.56 19.99 -0.97
N GLN A 510 4.84 20.93 -0.36
CA GLN A 510 3.60 21.46 -0.93
C GLN A 510 3.88 22.14 -2.28
N GLU A 511 4.95 22.93 -2.38
CA GLU A 511 5.40 23.53 -3.63
C GLU A 511 5.75 22.46 -4.66
N ARG A 512 6.58 21.47 -4.30
CA ARG A 512 6.97 20.39 -5.22
C ARG A 512 5.75 19.64 -5.76
N GLN A 513 4.81 19.27 -4.90
CA GLN A 513 3.59 18.56 -5.29
C GLN A 513 2.70 19.41 -6.21
N LEU A 514 2.56 20.72 -5.94
CA LEU A 514 1.81 21.62 -6.80
C LEU A 514 2.48 21.78 -8.17
N ARG A 515 3.82 21.88 -8.22
CA ARG A 515 4.59 21.93 -9.47
C ARG A 515 4.44 20.65 -10.27
N GLU A 516 4.61 19.48 -9.65
CA GLU A 516 4.41 18.17 -10.30
C GLU A 516 3.01 18.04 -10.91
N GLN A 517 1.96 18.46 -10.18
CA GLN A 517 0.58 18.46 -10.70
C GLN A 517 0.36 19.46 -11.84
N ILE A 518 1.00 20.63 -11.78
CA ILE A 518 0.95 21.61 -12.86
C ILE A 518 1.65 21.05 -14.10
N ASP A 519 2.86 20.49 -13.95
CA ASP A 519 3.65 19.92 -15.03
C ASP A 519 2.91 18.74 -15.69
N GLU A 520 2.27 17.87 -14.90
CA GLU A 520 1.44 16.77 -15.40
C GLU A 520 0.24 17.29 -16.22
N ILE A 521 -0.46 18.30 -15.72
CA ILE A 521 -1.60 18.91 -16.44
C ILE A 521 -1.13 19.67 -17.68
N GLU A 522 0.01 20.34 -17.64
CA GLU A 522 0.59 21.04 -18.79
C GLU A 522 1.02 20.06 -19.88
N GLY A 523 1.66 18.95 -19.50
CA GLY A 523 1.96 17.84 -20.40
C GLY A 523 0.70 17.31 -21.07
N ALA A 524 -0.34 17.02 -20.27
CA ALA A 524 -1.60 16.52 -20.80
C ALA A 524 -2.36 17.56 -21.68
N ILE A 525 -2.29 18.85 -21.37
CA ILE A 525 -2.85 19.92 -22.23
C ILE A 525 -2.07 20.01 -23.55
N ALA A 526 -0.74 19.96 -23.51
CA ALA A 526 0.11 20.00 -24.70
C ALA A 526 -0.19 18.80 -25.61
N GLU A 527 -0.31 17.62 -25.02
CA GLU A 527 -0.71 16.40 -25.68
C GLU A 527 -2.10 16.54 -26.33
N LEU A 528 -3.12 17.00 -25.60
CA LEU A 528 -4.47 17.21 -26.13
C LEU A 528 -4.55 18.27 -27.23
N LYS A 529 -3.79 19.37 -27.12
CA LYS A 529 -3.72 20.42 -28.15
C LYS A 529 -3.07 19.88 -29.42
N TRP A 530 -2.04 19.06 -29.28
CA TRP A 530 -1.35 18.41 -30.40
C TRP A 530 -2.24 17.33 -31.06
N GLN A 531 -3.06 16.62 -30.27
CA GLN A 531 -4.03 15.62 -30.72
C GLN A 531 -5.36 16.20 -31.30
N ARG A 532 -5.53 17.53 -31.35
CA ARG A 532 -6.82 18.19 -31.68
C ARG A 532 -7.99 17.65 -30.81
N GLY A 533 -7.73 17.43 -29.52
CA GLY A 533 -8.73 17.01 -28.54
C GLY A 533 -9.90 18.00 -28.41
N GLU A 534 -11.00 17.57 -27.79
CA GLU A 534 -12.18 18.43 -27.63
C GLU A 534 -11.83 19.72 -26.85
N ASN A 535 -12.13 20.88 -27.45
CA ASN A 535 -11.88 22.22 -26.87
C ASN A 535 -12.48 22.38 -25.45
N PHE A 536 -13.51 21.62 -25.11
CA PHE A 536 -14.14 21.63 -23.78
C PHE A 536 -13.22 21.04 -22.70
N THR A 537 -12.58 19.90 -22.97
CA THR A 537 -11.65 19.22 -22.05
C THR A 537 -10.40 20.07 -21.82
N ILE A 538 -9.86 20.68 -22.87
CA ILE A 538 -8.73 21.61 -22.79
C ILE A 538 -9.08 22.80 -21.88
N LYS A 539 -10.27 23.39 -22.04
CA LYS A 539 -10.73 24.52 -21.21
C LYS A 539 -10.89 24.14 -19.74
N GLN A 540 -11.33 22.93 -19.45
CA GLN A 540 -11.47 22.43 -18.08
C GLN A 540 -10.10 22.20 -17.43
N MET A 541 -9.14 21.62 -18.15
CA MET A 541 -7.77 21.44 -17.67
C MET A 541 -7.03 22.77 -17.48
N GLU A 542 -7.21 23.74 -18.39
CA GLU A 542 -6.68 25.10 -18.22
C GLU A 542 -7.26 25.79 -16.97
N LYS A 543 -8.53 25.54 -16.64
CA LYS A 543 -9.13 26.05 -15.39
C LYS A 543 -8.50 25.40 -14.15
N THR A 544 -8.27 24.09 -14.19
CA THR A 544 -7.59 23.36 -13.09
C THR A 544 -6.16 23.86 -12.92
N ARG A 545 -5.40 23.99 -14.02
CA ARG A 545 -4.04 24.56 -14.02
C ARG A 545 -4.00 25.93 -13.36
N LYS A 546 -4.84 26.87 -13.79
CA LYS A 546 -4.94 28.21 -13.19
C LYS A 546 -5.29 28.17 -11.70
N SER A 547 -6.12 27.21 -11.28
CA SER A 547 -6.43 27.01 -9.87
C SER A 547 -5.24 26.49 -9.06
N LEU A 548 -4.37 25.66 -9.65
CA LEU A 548 -3.16 25.17 -9.00
C LEU A 548 -2.07 26.25 -8.97
N GLU A 549 -1.88 26.99 -10.06
CA GLU A 549 -0.99 28.17 -10.13
C GLU A 549 -1.37 29.20 -9.06
N ALA A 550 -2.66 29.53 -8.94
CA ALA A 550 -3.13 30.45 -7.90
C ALA A 550 -2.89 29.93 -6.47
N ARG A 551 -2.93 28.61 -6.27
CA ARG A 551 -2.58 28.00 -4.96
C ARG A 551 -1.07 28.05 -4.71
N LEU A 552 -0.25 27.84 -5.73
CA LEU A 552 1.20 27.94 -5.66
C LEU A 552 1.63 29.39 -5.38
N ASP A 553 1.08 30.36 -6.10
CA ASP A 553 1.34 31.79 -5.87
C ASP A 553 0.96 32.20 -4.44
N LYS A 554 -0.18 31.71 -3.95
CA LYS A 554 -0.61 31.94 -2.57
C LYS A 554 0.36 31.30 -1.56
N LEU A 555 0.85 30.09 -1.83
CA LEU A 555 1.82 29.40 -0.98
C LEU A 555 3.14 30.19 -0.92
N LEU A 556 3.65 30.67 -2.06
CA LEU A 556 4.87 31.46 -2.17
C LEU A 556 4.74 32.86 -1.55
N ALA A 557 3.54 33.47 -1.63
CA ALA A 557 3.24 34.77 -1.03
C ALA A 557 2.99 34.71 0.48
N THR A 558 2.83 33.51 1.05
CA THR A 558 2.69 33.34 2.50
C THR A 558 4.08 33.46 3.13
N ASP A 559 4.33 34.54 3.88
CA ASP A 559 5.52 34.68 4.71
C ASP A 559 5.77 33.37 5.48
N LYS A 560 7.02 32.87 5.50
CA LYS A 560 7.47 31.70 6.30
C LYS A 560 7.36 31.98 7.82
N LYS A 561 6.14 32.19 8.31
CA LYS A 561 5.81 32.60 9.68
C LYS A 561 5.12 31.51 10.50
N ASP A 562 5.14 30.26 10.04
CA ASP A 562 4.61 29.16 10.84
C ASP A 562 5.74 28.40 11.56
N ASP A 563 5.93 28.77 12.84
CA ASP A 563 6.62 27.99 13.89
C ASP A 563 5.84 26.70 14.24
N VAL A 564 5.33 25.98 13.23
CA VAL A 564 4.57 24.73 13.40
C VAL A 564 5.42 23.60 12.87
N ILE A 565 5.57 22.56 13.70
CA ILE A 565 6.27 21.33 13.32
C ILE A 565 5.46 20.65 12.21
N ASN A 566 6.10 20.48 11.05
CA ASN A 566 5.51 19.82 9.89
C ASN A 566 5.64 18.29 10.00
N PHE A 567 4.89 17.56 9.17
CA PHE A 567 4.87 16.10 9.17
C PHE A 567 6.29 15.50 9.06
N GLU A 568 7.13 16.06 8.20
CA GLU A 568 8.51 15.60 7.97
C GLU A 568 9.41 15.77 9.20
N GLN A 569 9.07 16.71 10.09
CA GLN A 569 9.82 16.99 11.32
C GLN A 569 9.36 16.11 12.51
N LEU A 570 8.29 15.33 12.35
CA LEU A 570 7.81 14.41 13.40
C LEU A 570 8.74 13.19 13.58
N GLY A 571 9.60 12.92 12.60
CA GLY A 571 10.47 11.74 12.60
C GLY A 571 9.70 10.42 12.50
N VAL A 572 8.51 10.46 11.89
CA VAL A 572 7.72 9.27 11.53
C VAL A 572 8.21 8.79 10.16
N ASP A 573 8.63 7.53 10.09
CA ASP A 573 9.16 6.91 8.89
C ASP A 573 8.33 5.72 8.39
N ARG A 574 7.29 5.33 9.13
CA ARG A 574 6.29 4.35 8.70
C ARG A 574 4.88 4.78 9.13
N CYS A 575 3.95 4.83 8.18
CA CYS A 575 2.53 5.02 8.45
C CYS A 575 1.78 3.71 8.18
N LEU A 576 0.88 3.36 9.09
CA LEU A 576 0.06 2.15 9.09
C LEU A 576 -1.43 2.50 9.16
#